data_AF-A0A7K0ET74-F1
#
_entry.id   AF-A0A7K0ET74-F1
#
_cell.length_a   1.000
_cell.length_b   1.000
_cell.length_c   1.000
_cell.angle_alpha   90.00
_cell.angle_beta   90.00
_cell.angle_gamma   90.00
#
_symmetry.space_group_name_H-M   'P 1'
#
loop_
_entity.id
_entity.type
_entity.pdbx_description
1 polymer ?
#
loop_
_entity_poly.entity_id
_entity_poly.type
_entity_poly.pdbx_seq_one_letter_code
_entity_poly.pdbx_strand_id
1 'polypeptide(L)' 'MPCPQPEASPDSFRQNSRNRKAGLSGNLPVVDHRVEFRARESYGGTFTGNAVLRVVPPSLIF' A
#
# COMPACT_ATOMS: atom_id res chain seq x y z
N MET A 1 11.21 -39.45 -16.81
CA MET A 1 11.56 -38.86 -15.50
C MET A 1 10.74 -37.59 -15.35
N PRO A 2 9.95 -37.40 -14.28
CA PRO A 2 9.17 -36.17 -14.11
C PRO A 2 10.11 -34.98 -13.87
N CYS A 3 9.86 -33.87 -14.57
CA CYS A 3 10.62 -32.63 -14.41
C CYS A 3 10.46 -32.09 -12.97
N PRO A 4 11.53 -31.56 -12.34
CA PRO A 4 11.40 -30.90 -11.05
C PRO A 4 10.48 -29.68 -11.18
N GLN A 5 9.40 -29.65 -10.40
CA GLN A 5 8.60 -28.44 -10.26
C GLN A 5 9.49 -27.32 -9.73
N PRO A 6 9.43 -26.09 -10.29
CA PRO A 6 10.12 -24.96 -9.70
C PRO A 6 9.58 -24.76 -8.28
N GLU A 7 10.44 -24.93 -7.27
CA GLU A 7 10.12 -24.53 -5.90
C GLU A 7 9.70 -23.06 -5.95
N ALA A 8 8.41 -22.83 -5.71
CA ALA A 8 7.88 -21.49 -5.57
C ALA A 8 8.59 -20.84 -4.38
N SER A 9 9.59 -20.02 -4.68
CA SER A 9 10.47 -19.41 -3.69
C SER A 9 9.63 -18.65 -2.65
N PRO A 10 9.68 -19.02 -1.35
CA PRO A 10 8.82 -18.45 -0.31
C PRO A 10 9.05 -16.94 -0.10
N ASP A 11 10.17 -16.41 -0.60
CA ASP A 11 10.47 -14.97 -0.59
C ASP A 11 9.52 -14.14 -1.46
N SER A 12 9.02 -14.68 -2.57
CA SER A 12 8.07 -13.97 -3.44
C SER A 12 6.68 -13.84 -2.81
N PHE A 13 6.30 -14.77 -1.93
CA PHE A 13 5.03 -14.69 -1.20
C PHE A 13 5.08 -13.68 -0.04
N ARG A 14 6.26 -13.49 0.57
CA ARG A 14 6.43 -12.57 1.71
C ARG A 14 6.47 -11.10 1.30
N GLN A 15 6.97 -10.78 0.11
CA GLN A 15 7.06 -9.40 -0.40
C GLN A 15 5.69 -8.81 -0.77
N ASN A 16 4.69 -9.64 -1.07
CA ASN A 16 3.36 -9.17 -1.48
C ASN A 16 2.44 -8.76 -0.30
N SER A 17 2.91 -8.92 0.94
CA SER A 17 2.16 -8.56 2.16
C SER A 17 2.47 -7.15 2.70
N ARG A 18 3.52 -6.48 2.18
CA ARG A 18 3.95 -5.15 2.66
C ARG A 18 3.24 -3.98 1.99
N ASN A 19 2.81 -4.14 0.74
CA ASN A 19 2.13 -3.09 0.00
C ASN A 19 0.61 -3.23 0.14
N ARG A 20 0.02 -2.42 1.02
CA ARG A 20 -1.44 -2.30 1.15
C ARG A 20 -1.91 -1.14 0.27
N LYS A 21 -2.91 -1.40 -0.58
CA LYS A 21 -3.61 -0.38 -1.36
C LYS A 21 -5.00 -0.18 -0.75
N ALA A 22 -5.35 1.05 -0.43
CA ALA A 22 -6.71 1.44 -0.11
C ALA A 22 -7.32 2.14 -1.33
N GLY A 23 -8.47 1.65 -1.80
CA GLY A 23 -9.25 2.34 -2.81
C GLY A 23 -10.05 3.47 -2.17
N LEU A 24 -10.06 4.63 -2.80
CA LEU A 24 -10.93 5.73 -2.42
C LEU A 24 -12.18 5.70 -3.31
N SER A 25 -13.36 5.84 -2.72
CA SER A 25 -14.61 5.95 -3.46
C SER A 25 -14.92 7.41 -3.77
N GLY A 26 -15.01 7.75 -5.06
CA GLY A 26 -15.38 9.09 -5.53
C GLY A 26 -14.20 10.02 -5.81
N ASN A 27 -14.52 11.24 -6.23
CA ASN A 27 -13.53 12.27 -6.52
C ASN A 27 -13.14 12.99 -5.23
N LEU A 28 -11.84 13.04 -4.93
CA LEU A 28 -11.31 13.86 -3.85
C LEU A 28 -11.30 15.34 -4.25
N PRO A 29 -11.73 16.26 -3.37
CA PRO A 29 -11.60 17.69 -3.62
C PRO A 29 -10.12 18.10 -3.68
N VAL A 30 -9.84 19.17 -4.45
CA VAL A 30 -8.51 19.76 -4.67
C VAL A 30 -8.08 20.54 -3.42
N VAL A 31 -7.63 19.81 -2.40
CA VAL A 31 -7.13 20.33 -1.11
C VAL A 31 -6.07 19.37 -0.55
N ASP A 32 -5.41 19.78 0.54
CA ASP A 32 -4.53 18.92 1.31
C ASP A 32 -5.35 17.98 2.21
N HIS A 33 -5.10 16.68 2.08
CA HIS A 33 -5.74 15.63 2.86
C HIS A 33 -4.74 15.01 3.82
N ARG A 34 -5.10 14.89 5.10
CA ARG A 34 -4.30 14.14 6.07
C ARG A 34 -4.76 12.68 6.07
N VAL A 35 -3.83 11.79 5.74
CA VAL A 35 -4.05 10.34 5.73
C VAL A 35 -3.42 9.76 6.99
N GLU A 36 -4.24 9.15 7.84
CA GLU A 36 -3.78 8.43 9.03
C GLU A 36 -3.91 6.94 8.79
N PHE A 37 -2.87 6.18 9.15
CA PHE A 37 -2.87 4.75 8.97
C PHE A 37 -2.37 4.05 10.23
N ARG A 38 -2.99 2.90 10.51
CA ARG A 38 -2.66 2.03 11.63
C ARG A 38 -2.45 0.62 11.12
N ALA A 39 -1.28 0.06 11.39
CA ALA A 39 -0.92 -1.29 11.01
C ALA A 39 -0.59 -2.12 12.26
N ARG A 40 -1.01 -3.38 12.25
CA ARG A 40 -0.60 -4.37 13.26
C ARG A 40 0.41 -5.31 12.62
N GLU A 41 1.59 -5.39 13.21
CA GLU A 41 2.61 -6.33 12.81
C GLU A 41 2.23 -7.74 13.26
N SER A 42 2.72 -8.75 12.54
CA SER A 42 2.48 -10.16 12.86
C SER A 42 3.01 -10.57 14.25
N TYR A 43 3.97 -9.82 14.81
CA TYR A 43 4.54 -10.04 16.15
C TYR A 43 3.78 -9.31 17.26
N GLY A 44 2.63 -8.70 16.96
CA GLY A 44 1.74 -8.06 17.94
C GLY A 44 1.97 -6.56 18.14
N GLY A 45 3.05 -5.99 17.60
CA GLY A 45 3.29 -4.55 17.58
C GLY A 45 2.23 -3.79 16.78
N THR A 46 1.95 -2.55 17.18
CA THR A 46 1.08 -1.64 16.42
C THR A 46 1.88 -0.41 16.03
N PHE A 47 1.84 -0.06 14.74
CA PHE A 47 2.41 1.16 14.21
C PHE A 47 1.30 2.10 13.75
N THR A 48 1.44 3.38 14.03
CA THR A 48 0.58 4.45 13.52
C THR A 48 1.43 5.47 12.81
N GLY A 49 0.97 5.95 11.65
CA GLY A 49 1.63 7.00 10.91
C GLY A 49 0.63 7.96 10.29
N ASN A 50 1.12 9.13 9.93
CA ASN A 50 0.37 10.15 9.22
C ASN A 50 1.14 10.59 7.98
N ALA A 51 0.41 10.85 6.90
CA ALA A 51 0.92 11.40 5.66
C ALA A 51 0.01 12.54 5.21
N VAL A 52 0.55 13.48 4.43
CA VAL A 52 -0.24 14.53 3.80
C VAL A 52 -0.27 14.26 2.30
N LEU A 53 -1.47 14.13 1.75
CA LEU A 53 -1.74 13.96 0.33
C LEU A 53 -2.33 15.25 -0.22
N ARG A 54 -1.59 15.95 -1.08
CA ARG A 54 -2.10 17.12 -1.80
C ARG A 54 -2.75 16.69 -3.11
N VAL A 55 -4.06 16.92 -3.26
CA VAL A 55 -4.75 16.71 -4.53
C VAL A 55 -4.64 18.00 -5.33
N VAL A 56 -3.95 17.94 -6.47
CA VAL A 56 -3.83 19.07 -7.40
C VAL A 56 -4.78 18.88 -8.58
N PRO A 57 -5.28 19.96 -9.20
CA PRO A 57 -6.06 19.85 -10.41
C PRO A 57 -5.17 19.30 -11.55
N PRO A 58 -5.73 18.50 -12.45
CA PRO A 58 -4.97 17.88 -13.55
C PRO A 58 -4.30 18.92 -14.46
N SER A 59 -4.84 20.15 -14.52
CA SER A 59 -4.26 21.27 -15.25
C SER A 59 -2.92 21.77 -14.71
N LEU A 60 -2.44 21.28 -13.56
CA LEU A 60 -1.17 21.69 -12.93
C LEU A 60 -0.10 20.59 -12.95
N ILE A 61 -0.41 19.41 -13.49
CA ILE A 61 0.53 18.28 -13.62
C ILE A 61 1.15 18.37 -15.02
N PHE A 62 2.18 19.19 -15.19
CA PHE A 62 2.97 19.30 -16.41
C PHE A 62 4.31 18.60 -16.25
#